data_AF-A0A4U7D4D0-F1
#
_entry.id   AF-A0A4U7D4D0-F1
#
_cell.length_a   1.000
_cell.length_b   1.000
_cell.length_c   1.000
_cell.angle_alpha   90.00
_cell.angle_beta   90.00
_cell.angle_gamma   90.00
#
_symmetry.space_group_name_H-M   'P 1'
#
loop_
_entity.id
_entity.type
_entity.pdbx_description
1 polymer ?
#
loop_
_entity_poly.entity_id
_entity_poly.type
_entity_poly.pdbx_seq_one_letter_code
_entity_poly.pdbx_strand_id
1 'polypeptide(L)'
;NTPTRFGVGRNVSRNGASVRNFTVNLAQDRDTFSVNVSTSEDPPETAPPVETGTPFTYVDVDAGNLTDEDYNSVEWDFTVDPERLEENDVDPENVQLQRYNETRGAWERFETTHRGNGEFVAEVPGFS
;
A
#
# COMPACT_ATOMS: atom_id res chain seq x y z
N ASN A 1 -11.82 22.93 -10.12
CA ASN A 1 -11.89 21.53 -9.67
C ASN A 1 -11.23 21.45 -8.33
N THR A 2 -12.01 21.17 -7.30
CA THR A 2 -11.48 20.91 -5.97
C THR A 2 -11.03 19.46 -5.98
N PRO A 3 -9.78 19.12 -5.62
CA PRO A 3 -9.34 17.73 -5.58
C PRO A 3 -10.26 16.94 -4.65
N THR A 4 -10.79 15.83 -5.15
CA THR A 4 -11.65 14.95 -4.37
C THR A 4 -10.77 14.01 -3.56
N ARG A 5 -10.85 14.15 -2.23
CA ARG A 5 -10.18 13.29 -1.26
C ARG A 5 -11.20 12.37 -0.62
N PHE A 6 -11.00 11.07 -0.71
CA PHE A 6 -11.88 10.07 -0.08
C PHE A 6 -11.08 8.99 0.63
N GLY A 7 -11.65 8.47 1.71
CA GLY A 7 -11.14 7.31 2.43
C GLY A 7 -11.78 6.03 1.90
N VAL A 8 -10.98 5.05 1.52
CA VAL A 8 -11.42 3.68 1.25
C VAL A 8 -11.05 2.83 2.46
N GLY A 9 -11.99 2.70 3.39
CA GLY A 9 -11.83 1.81 4.54
C GLY A 9 -11.80 0.36 4.06
N ARG A 10 -10.68 -0.32 4.27
CA ARG A 10 -10.49 -1.74 3.94
C ARG A 10 -9.87 -2.37 5.17
N ASN A 11 -10.42 -3.46 5.67
CA ASN A 11 -9.78 -4.23 6.74
C ASN A 11 -9.39 -5.58 6.14
N VAL A 12 -8.22 -5.61 5.53
CA VAL A 12 -7.64 -6.82 4.96
C VAL A 12 -6.37 -7.13 5.74
N SER A 13 -6.27 -8.35 6.26
CA SER A 13 -5.19 -8.76 7.13
C SER A 13 -4.64 -10.12 6.73
N ARG A 14 -3.32 -10.25 6.75
CA ARG A 14 -2.60 -11.49 6.47
C ARG A 14 -1.20 -11.45 7.08
N ASN A 15 -0.79 -12.55 7.71
CA ASN A 15 0.54 -12.70 8.34
C ASN A 15 0.93 -11.56 9.31
N GLY A 16 -0.06 -11.03 10.02
CA GLY A 16 0.12 -9.93 10.97
C GLY A 16 0.33 -8.56 10.32
N ALA A 17 0.29 -8.45 9.00
CA ALA A 17 0.17 -7.17 8.31
C ALA A 17 -1.30 -6.93 7.93
N SER A 18 -1.81 -5.74 8.18
CA SER A 18 -3.19 -5.38 7.85
C SER A 18 -3.25 -4.01 7.20
N VAL A 19 -3.99 -3.85 6.12
CA VAL A 19 -4.33 -2.52 5.60
C VAL A 19 -5.66 -2.10 6.20
N ARG A 20 -5.76 -0.85 6.67
CA ARG A 20 -6.93 -0.29 7.37
C ARG A 20 -7.67 0.73 6.55
N ASN A 21 -6.93 1.60 5.86
CA ASN A 21 -7.54 2.66 5.07
C ASN A 21 -6.59 3.13 3.97
N PHE A 22 -7.19 3.55 2.86
CA PHE A 22 -6.49 4.32 1.83
C PHE A 22 -7.10 5.70 1.78
N THR A 23 -6.30 6.74 1.91
CA THR A 23 -6.76 8.09 1.63
C THR A 23 -6.30 8.50 0.24
N VAL A 24 -7.23 8.43 -0.71
CA VAL A 24 -6.96 8.71 -2.12
C VAL A 24 -7.23 10.18 -2.39
N ASN A 25 -6.26 10.86 -3.01
CA ASN A 25 -6.38 12.24 -3.47
C ASN A 25 -6.31 12.26 -4.99
N LEU A 26 -7.44 12.48 -5.67
CA LEU A 26 -7.49 12.50 -7.12
C LEU A 26 -7.10 13.86 -7.70
N ALA A 27 -6.38 13.84 -8.82
CA ALA A 27 -6.06 15.01 -9.64
C ALA A 27 -7.29 15.58 -10.35
N GLN A 28 -8.27 14.72 -10.65
CA GLN A 28 -9.52 15.08 -11.32
C GLN A 28 -10.72 14.40 -10.66
N ASP A 29 -11.87 15.08 -10.66
CA ASP A 29 -13.13 14.50 -10.19
C ASP A 29 -13.54 13.32 -11.09
N ARG A 30 -13.92 12.20 -10.45
CA ARG A 30 -14.42 11.00 -11.12
C ARG A 30 -15.73 10.56 -10.46
N ASP A 31 -16.77 10.40 -11.28
CA ASP A 31 -18.11 10.02 -10.80
C ASP A 31 -18.21 8.55 -10.37
N THR A 32 -17.36 7.67 -10.94
CA THR A 32 -17.37 6.24 -10.66
C THR A 32 -15.97 5.64 -10.68
N PHE A 33 -15.63 4.92 -9.61
CA PHE A 33 -14.45 4.07 -9.52
C PHE A 33 -14.71 2.92 -8.54
N SER A 34 -13.94 1.85 -8.64
CA SER A 34 -13.97 0.72 -7.71
C SER A 34 -12.55 0.41 -7.30
N VAL A 35 -12.30 0.30 -6.00
CA VAL A 35 -11.00 -0.12 -5.46
C VAL A 35 -11.20 -1.46 -4.79
N ASN A 36 -10.71 -2.55 -5.36
CA ASN A 36 -10.65 -3.85 -4.74
C ASN A 36 -9.27 -4.06 -4.14
N VAL A 37 -9.21 -4.62 -2.94
CA VAL A 37 -7.95 -4.82 -2.23
C VAL A 37 -7.91 -6.24 -1.72
N SER A 38 -6.82 -6.93 -2.04
CA SER A 38 -6.57 -8.31 -1.64
C SER A 38 -5.17 -8.43 -1.06
N THR A 39 -4.97 -9.40 -0.17
CA THR A 39 -3.67 -9.66 0.46
C THR A 39 -3.23 -11.09 0.17
N SER A 40 -1.96 -11.29 -0.17
CA SER A 40 -1.35 -12.58 -0.48
C SER A 40 -0.01 -12.76 0.23
N GLU A 41 0.43 -14.01 0.32
CA GLU A 41 1.79 -14.38 0.77
C GLU A 41 2.76 -14.46 -0.39
N ASP A 42 2.26 -14.89 -1.55
CA ASP A 42 3.00 -14.94 -2.80
C ASP A 42 2.80 -13.63 -3.58
N PRO A 43 3.81 -13.19 -4.35
CA PRO A 43 3.66 -12.04 -5.23
C PRO A 43 2.54 -12.30 -6.26
N PRO A 44 1.82 -11.25 -6.67
CA PRO A 44 0.82 -11.38 -7.72
C PRO A 44 1.47 -11.84 -9.03
N GLU A 45 0.73 -12.52 -9.91
CA GLU A 45 1.28 -13.06 -11.18
C GLU A 45 1.90 -11.99 -12.08
N THR A 46 1.50 -10.73 -11.90
CA THR A 46 1.95 -9.55 -12.64
C THR A 46 3.26 -8.95 -12.10
N ALA A 47 3.68 -9.30 -10.89
CA ALA A 47 4.87 -8.75 -10.26
C ALA A 47 5.86 -9.86 -9.83
N PRO A 48 7.18 -9.69 -10.09
CA PRO A 48 8.18 -10.56 -9.50
C PRO A 48 8.23 -10.37 -7.98
N PRO A 49 8.72 -11.36 -7.21
CA PRO A 49 8.95 -11.18 -5.78
C PRO A 49 9.90 -10.00 -5.52
N VAL A 50 9.75 -9.36 -4.36
CA VAL A 50 10.64 -8.26 -3.96
C VAL A 50 12.09 -8.76 -3.88
N GLU A 51 13.00 -8.03 -4.52
CA GLU A 51 14.41 -8.44 -4.61
C GLU A 51 15.17 -8.24 -3.28
N THR A 52 14.65 -7.39 -2.39
CA THR A 52 15.31 -7.01 -1.14
C THR A 52 14.33 -7.01 0.03
N GLY A 53 14.74 -7.70 1.09
CA GLY A 53 13.96 -7.84 2.33
C GLY A 53 12.99 -9.02 2.30
N THR A 54 12.44 -9.35 3.47
CA THR A 54 11.38 -10.34 3.60
C THR A 54 10.03 -9.61 3.59
N PRO A 55 9.16 -9.85 2.60
CA PRO A 55 7.83 -9.24 2.60
C PRO A 55 6.97 -9.85 3.72
N PHE A 56 6.33 -9.01 4.52
CA PHE A 56 5.34 -9.48 5.50
C PHE A 56 4.06 -9.98 4.80
N THR A 57 3.61 -9.23 3.80
CA THR A 57 2.50 -9.59 2.91
C THR A 57 2.63 -8.82 1.60
N TYR A 58 2.04 -9.35 0.53
CA TYR A 58 1.79 -8.63 -0.70
C TYR A 58 0.35 -8.10 -0.69
N VAL A 59 0.18 -6.84 -1.08
CA VAL A 59 -1.13 -6.22 -1.23
C VAL A 59 -1.37 -5.95 -2.70
N ASP A 60 -2.45 -6.49 -3.22
CA ASP A 60 -2.92 -6.28 -4.59
C ASP A 60 -4.09 -5.28 -4.54
N VAL A 61 -3.96 -4.19 -5.28
CA VAL A 61 -4.98 -3.13 -5.35
C VAL A 61 -5.44 -2.96 -6.79
N ASP A 62 -6.66 -3.39 -7.09
CA ASP A 62 -7.31 -3.17 -8.37
C ASP A 62 -8.20 -1.92 -8.25
N ALA A 63 -7.71 -0.80 -8.79
CA ALA A 63 -8.43 0.48 -8.76
C ALA A 63 -9.34 0.71 -10.00
N GLY A 64 -9.57 -0.34 -10.81
CA GLY A 64 -10.42 -0.29 -11.99
C GLY A 64 -9.94 0.72 -13.04
N ASN A 65 -10.82 1.63 -13.47
CA ASN A 65 -10.57 2.60 -14.54
C ASN A 65 -9.72 3.82 -14.13
N LEU A 66 -8.94 3.71 -13.05
CA LEU A 66 -8.07 4.78 -12.58
C LEU A 66 -6.63 4.48 -12.97
N THR A 67 -5.94 5.45 -13.56
CA THR A 67 -4.52 5.36 -13.88
C THR A 67 -3.69 6.22 -12.94
N ASP A 68 -2.38 6.04 -12.91
CA ASP A 68 -1.47 6.85 -12.07
C ASP A 68 -1.62 8.37 -12.31
N GLU A 69 -2.02 8.80 -13.51
CA GLU A 69 -2.27 10.22 -13.83
C GLU A 69 -3.52 10.80 -13.15
N ASP A 70 -4.43 9.94 -12.70
CA ASP A 70 -5.65 10.34 -12.00
C ASP A 70 -5.40 10.66 -10.52
N TYR A 71 -4.25 10.28 -9.98
CA TYR A 71 -3.89 10.48 -8.59
C TYR A 71 -2.92 11.65 -8.42
N ASN A 72 -3.18 12.49 -7.42
CA ASN A 72 -2.16 13.38 -6.88
C ASN A 72 -1.28 12.62 -5.87
N SER A 73 -1.92 11.89 -4.97
CA SER A 73 -1.29 11.05 -3.97
C SER A 73 -2.28 10.06 -3.38
N VAL A 74 -1.74 8.98 -2.81
CA VAL A 74 -2.48 7.99 -2.04
C VAL A 74 -1.73 7.77 -0.74
N GLU A 75 -2.40 8.04 0.37
CA GLU A 75 -1.90 7.71 1.70
C GLU A 75 -2.39 6.32 2.09
N TRP A 76 -1.46 5.44 2.43
CA TRP A 76 -1.71 4.10 2.94
C TRP A 76 -1.66 4.12 4.46
N ASP A 77 -2.72 3.65 5.12
CA ASP A 77 -2.76 3.40 6.55
C ASP A 77 -2.83 1.88 6.77
N PHE A 78 -1.77 1.33 7.36
CA PHE A 78 -1.61 -0.09 7.59
C PHE A 78 -0.97 -0.36 8.94
N THR A 79 -1.11 -1.58 9.41
CA THR A 79 -0.55 -2.04 10.67
C THR A 79 0.29 -3.28 10.45
N VAL A 80 1.34 -3.42 11.25
CA VAL A 80 2.11 -4.66 11.36
C VAL A 80 2.13 -5.05 12.83
N ASP A 81 1.78 -6.31 13.10
CA ASP A 81 1.74 -6.86 14.45
C ASP A 81 3.13 -6.73 15.10
N PRO A 82 3.23 -6.09 16.28
CA PRO A 82 4.51 -5.91 16.97
C PRO A 82 5.22 -7.23 17.25
N GLU A 83 4.48 -8.28 17.59
CA GLU A 83 5.04 -9.62 17.79
C GLU A 83 5.74 -10.12 16.51
N ARG A 84 5.18 -9.82 15.33
CA ARG A 84 5.78 -10.20 14.06
C ARG A 84 7.07 -9.43 13.77
N LEU A 85 7.12 -8.16 14.13
CA LEU A 85 8.33 -7.34 14.01
C LEU A 85 9.43 -7.89 14.94
N GLU A 86 9.09 -8.18 16.20
CA GLU A 86 10.00 -8.77 17.18
C GLU A 86 10.50 -10.16 16.74
N GLU A 87 9.62 -11.03 16.24
CA GLU A 87 9.98 -12.36 15.73
C GLU A 87 11.00 -12.32 14.59
N ASN A 88 10.97 -11.26 13.78
CA ASN A 88 11.85 -11.09 12.63
C ASN A 88 13.03 -10.15 12.92
N ASP A 89 13.19 -9.69 14.17
CA ASP A 89 14.23 -8.73 14.58
C ASP A 89 14.22 -7.45 13.71
N VAL A 90 13.01 -6.97 13.36
CA VAL A 90 12.80 -5.79 12.51
C VAL A 90 12.33 -4.63 13.38
N ASP A 91 13.13 -3.55 13.44
CA ASP A 91 12.67 -2.32 14.06
C ASP A 91 11.48 -1.73 13.28
N PRO A 92 10.47 -1.16 13.96
CA PRO A 92 9.35 -0.49 13.31
C PRO A 92 9.81 0.58 12.29
N GLU A 93 10.89 1.30 12.59
CA GLU A 93 11.45 2.32 11.68
C GLU A 93 12.05 1.75 10.39
N ASN A 94 12.38 0.45 10.35
CA ASN A 94 12.88 -0.23 9.17
C ASN A 94 11.76 -0.78 8.26
N VAL A 95 10.50 -0.70 8.70
CA VAL A 95 9.34 -1.10 7.88
C VAL A 95 9.22 -0.17 6.67
N GLN A 96 9.13 -0.75 5.48
CA GLN A 96 9.06 -0.01 4.22
C GLN A 96 7.89 -0.50 3.38
N LEU A 97 7.22 0.43 2.71
CA LEU A 97 6.22 0.10 1.69
C LEU A 97 6.94 0.01 0.35
N GLN A 98 6.77 -1.11 -0.36
CA GLN A 98 7.27 -1.27 -1.71
C GLN A 98 6.09 -1.40 -2.66
N ARG A 99 6.08 -0.61 -3.73
CA ARG A 99 5.07 -0.67 -4.79
C ARG A 99 5.76 -1.06 -6.08
N TYR A 100 5.24 -2.10 -6.74
CA TYR A 100 5.73 -2.49 -8.05
C TYR A 100 5.26 -1.47 -9.08
N ASN A 101 6.16 -0.99 -9.93
CA ASN A 101 5.86 -0.11 -11.04
C ASN A 101 5.90 -0.93 -12.33
N GLU A 102 4.73 -1.30 -12.87
CA GLU A 102 4.64 -2.14 -14.06
C GLU A 102 5.27 -1.48 -15.30
N THR A 103 5.20 -0.14 -15.39
CA THR A 103 5.79 0.61 -16.52
C THR A 103 7.31 0.52 -16.53
N ARG A 104 7.94 0.52 -15.34
CA ARG A 104 9.40 0.41 -15.18
C ARG A 104 9.86 -1.04 -14.95
N GLY A 105 8.95 -1.95 -14.66
CA GLY A 105 9.23 -3.34 -14.30
C GLY A 105 10.06 -3.49 -13.03
N ALA A 106 9.86 -2.61 -12.04
CA ALA A 106 10.70 -2.55 -10.84
C ALA A 106 9.91 -2.16 -9.58
N TRP A 107 10.36 -2.65 -8.43
CA TRP A 107 9.85 -2.25 -7.12
C TRP A 107 10.39 -0.88 -6.71
N GLU A 108 9.50 0.06 -6.43
CA GLU A 108 9.81 1.38 -5.89
C GLU A 108 9.57 1.38 -4.38
N ARG A 109 10.55 1.86 -3.61
CA ARG A 109 10.47 1.92 -2.15
C ARG A 109 9.94 3.27 -1.70
N PHE A 110 9.05 3.24 -0.72
CA PHE A 110 8.44 4.40 -0.10
C PHE A 110 8.70 4.37 1.40
N GLU A 111 9.12 5.52 1.93
CA GLU A 111 9.32 5.69 3.36
C GLU A 111 7.99 5.55 4.09
N THR A 112 8.01 4.89 5.24
CA THR A 112 6.85 4.75 6.11
C THR A 112 7.10 5.52 7.39
N THR A 113 6.05 6.12 7.92
CA THR A 113 6.05 6.81 9.20
C THR A 113 5.34 5.93 10.22
N HIS A 114 6.07 5.46 11.23
CA HIS A 114 5.49 4.75 12.36
C HIS A 114 4.73 5.73 13.26
N ARG A 115 3.45 5.45 13.52
CA ARG A 115 2.59 6.24 14.42
C ARG A 115 2.49 5.66 15.84
N GLY A 116 3.12 4.51 16.09
CA GLY A 116 3.05 3.77 17.36
C GLY A 116 2.05 2.62 17.31
N ASN A 117 2.13 1.70 18.27
CA ASN A 117 1.26 0.50 18.37
C ASN A 117 1.21 -0.36 17.09
N GLY A 118 2.30 -0.40 16.33
CA GLY A 118 2.37 -1.12 15.05
C GLY A 118 1.58 -0.44 13.92
N GLU A 119 1.16 0.82 14.06
CA GLU A 119 0.52 1.60 13.01
C GLU A 119 1.55 2.34 12.15
N PHE A 120 1.37 2.29 10.83
CA PHE A 120 2.27 2.86 9.83
C PHE A 120 1.48 3.61 8.77
N VAL A 121 2.07 4.71 8.31
CA VAL A 121 1.54 5.48 7.18
C VAL A 121 2.59 5.73 6.13
N ALA A 122 2.23 5.56 4.87
CA ALA A 122 3.09 5.86 3.73
C ALA A 122 2.32 6.63 2.66
N GLU A 123 2.99 7.57 2.01
CA GLU A 123 2.42 8.28 0.85
C GLU A 123 3.07 7.75 -0.44
N VAL A 124 2.22 7.36 -1.39
CA VAL A 124 2.62 6.91 -2.72
C VAL A 124 1.89 7.74 -3.78
N PRO A 125 2.43 7.84 -5.02
CA PRO A 125 1.78 8.64 -6.05
C PRO A 125 0.47 8.01 -6.57
N GLY A 126 0.29 6.70 -6.45
CA GLY A 126 -0.86 5.96 -7.01
C GLY A 126 -0.80 4.47 -6.68
N PHE A 127 -1.67 3.66 -7.30
CA PHE A 127 -1.76 2.21 -7.05
C PHE A 127 -0.93 1.32 -7.99
N SER A 128 -0.45 1.86 -9.12
CA SER A 128 0.19 1.12 -10.26
C SER A 128 -0.79 0.38 -11.12
#